data_AF-A0A382YDJ7-F1
#
_entry.id   AF-A0A382YDJ7-F1
#
_cell.length_a   1.000
_cell.length_b   1.000
_cell.length_c   1.000
_cell.angle_alpha   90.00
_cell.angle_beta   90.00
_cell.angle_gamma   90.00
#
_symmetry.space_group_name_H-M   'P 1'
#
loop_
_entity.id
_entity.type
_entity.pdbx_description
1 polymer ?
#
loop_
_entity_poly.entity_id
_entity_poly.type
_entity_poly.pdbx_seq_one_letter_code
_entity_poly.pdbx_strand_id
1 'polypeptide(L)'
;MLGLIILVGFLQSWSIALSILCFCLISAVMTMGANIQWGYAGLINFGIMGYTALGGLAAVLVSVPPVKEAWQVGGLNMILCVFVIAAIVFSIRVILKKFEKSNKRNYGIAAVVASGLILLRLISGP
;
A
#
# COMPACT_ATOMS: atom_id res chain seq x y z
N MET A 1 -12.61 -15.37 34.44
CA MET A 1 -12.69 -16.52 33.51
C MET A 1 -12.48 -17.86 34.25
N LEU A 2 -11.41 -18.02 35.05
CA LEU A 2 -11.17 -19.26 35.81
C LEU A 2 -12.34 -19.70 36.71
N GLY A 3 -12.97 -18.77 37.45
CA GLY A 3 -14.13 -19.08 38.30
C GLY A 3 -15.35 -19.60 37.53
N LEU A 4 -15.53 -19.17 36.27
CA LEU A 4 -16.61 -19.66 35.40
C LEU A 4 -16.32 -21.08 34.90
N ILE A 5 -15.05 -21.40 34.61
CA ILE A 5 -14.62 -22.74 34.19
C ILE A 5 -14.82 -23.74 35.34
N ILE A 6 -14.48 -23.34 36.58
CA ILE A 6 -14.69 -24.16 37.77
C ILE A 6 -16.19 -24.40 38.00
N LEU A 7 -17.02 -23.37 37.86
CA LEU A 7 -18.48 -23.49 37.97
C LEU A 7 -19.07 -24.46 36.93
N VAL A 8 -18.58 -24.42 35.68
CA VAL A 8 -18.97 -25.37 34.62
C VAL A 8 -18.52 -26.79 34.96
N GLY A 9 -17.38 -26.96 35.61
CA GLY A 9 -16.91 -28.25 36.13
C GLY A 9 -17.86 -28.86 37.15
N PHE A 10 -18.43 -28.05 38.04
CA PHE A 10 -19.41 -28.48 39.03
C PHE A 10 -20.83 -28.67 38.47
N LEU A 11 -21.27 -27.82 37.53
CA LEU A 11 -22.66 -27.82 37.03
C LEU A 11 -22.88 -28.70 35.79
N GLN A 12 -21.88 -28.89 34.93
CA GLN A 12 -21.99 -29.71 33.72
C GLN A 12 -21.11 -30.95 33.80
N SER A 13 -19.79 -30.78 33.72
CA SER A 13 -18.81 -31.84 33.94
C SER A 13 -17.38 -31.29 33.85
N TRP A 14 -16.45 -32.03 34.44
CA TRP A 14 -15.03 -31.75 34.33
C TRP A 14 -14.48 -31.88 32.90
N SER A 15 -15.03 -32.77 32.07
CA SER A 15 -14.60 -32.96 30.68
C SER A 15 -14.95 -31.77 29.78
N ILE A 16 -16.15 -31.20 29.95
CA ILE A 16 -16.56 -29.98 29.23
C ILE A 16 -15.74 -28.78 29.71
N ALA A 17 -15.52 -28.64 31.02
CA ALA A 17 -14.68 -27.57 31.56
C ALA A 17 -13.25 -27.62 31.02
N LEU A 18 -12.65 -28.81 30.92
CA LEU A 18 -11.31 -29.00 30.36
C LEU A 18 -11.27 -28.66 28.86
N SER A 19 -12.30 -29.03 28.10
CA SER A 19 -12.41 -28.70 26.67
C SER A 19 -12.51 -27.19 26.43
N ILE A 20 -13.30 -26.48 27.25
CA ILE A 20 -13.41 -25.01 27.20
C ILE A 20 -12.05 -24.37 27.50
N LEU A 21 -11.34 -24.87 28.51
CA LEU A 21 -10.00 -24.39 28.84
C LEU A 21 -9.03 -24.58 27.66
N CYS A 22 -9.06 -25.74 26.98
CA CYS A 22 -8.26 -25.97 25.78
C CYS A 22 -8.59 -24.96 24.66
N PHE A 23 -9.87 -24.68 24.39
CA PHE A 23 -10.25 -23.68 23.39
C PHE A 23 -9.77 -22.27 23.75
N CYS A 24 -9.83 -21.88 25.03
CA CYS A 24 -9.31 -20.60 25.48
C CYS A 24 -7.80 -20.47 25.26
N LEU A 25 -7.03 -21.53 25.55
CA LEU A 25 -5.58 -21.54 25.32
C LEU A 25 -5.24 -21.44 23.84
N ILE A 26 -5.93 -22.19 22.98
CA ILE A 26 -5.74 -22.11 21.52
C ILE A 26 -6.01 -20.69 21.03
N SER A 27 -7.13 -20.09 21.46
CA SER A 27 -7.50 -18.71 21.08
C SER A 27 -6.48 -17.66 21.58
N ALA A 28 -5.93 -17.84 22.78
CA ALA A 28 -4.90 -16.96 23.33
C ALA A 28 -3.62 -16.99 22.49
N VAL A 29 -3.17 -18.20 22.09
CA VAL A 29 -2.00 -18.37 21.21
C VAL A 29 -2.28 -17.76 19.83
N MET A 30 -3.46 -18.02 19.24
CA MET A 30 -3.85 -17.43 17.96
C MET A 30 -3.85 -15.89 18.00
N THR A 31 -4.40 -15.30 19.06
CA THR A 31 -4.42 -13.84 19.24
C THR A 31 -3.02 -13.27 19.39
N MET A 32 -2.13 -13.95 20.12
CA MET A 32 -0.73 -13.55 20.22
C MET A 32 -0.01 -13.59 18.86
N GLY A 33 -0.23 -14.65 18.08
CA GLY A 33 0.29 -14.77 16.72
C GLY A 33 -0.20 -13.65 15.79
N ALA A 34 -1.50 -13.34 15.83
CA ALA A 34 -2.08 -12.23 15.07
C ALA A 34 -1.49 -10.87 15.50
N ASN A 35 -1.24 -10.66 16.79
CA ASN A 35 -0.68 -9.41 17.31
C ASN A 35 0.80 -9.24 16.95
N ILE A 36 1.57 -10.34 16.91
CA ILE A 36 2.95 -10.36 16.39
C ILE A 36 2.95 -10.05 14.90
N GLN A 37 2.03 -10.63 14.13
CA GLN A 37 1.86 -10.29 12.71
C GLN A 37 1.47 -8.81 12.53
N TRP A 38 0.65 -8.23 13.40
CA TRP A 38 0.38 -6.79 13.41
C TRP A 38 1.64 -5.95 13.67
N GLY A 39 2.41 -6.33 14.68
CA GLY A 39 3.60 -5.58 15.11
C GLY A 39 4.77 -5.67 14.12
N TYR A 40 4.98 -6.82 13.49
CA TYR A 40 6.12 -7.07 12.61
C TYR A 40 5.80 -7.07 11.12
N ALA A 41 4.67 -7.67 10.72
CA ALA A 41 4.30 -7.76 9.32
C ALA A 41 3.44 -6.57 8.88
N GLY A 42 2.65 -5.98 9.80
CA GLY A 42 1.62 -5.00 9.50
C GLY A 42 0.55 -5.64 8.61
N LEU A 43 -0.69 -5.80 9.10
CA LEU A 43 -1.77 -6.45 8.33
C LEU A 43 -1.95 -5.89 6.90
N ILE A 44 -1.54 -4.64 6.67
CA ILE A 44 -1.54 -3.97 5.38
C ILE A 44 -0.15 -3.39 5.13
N ASN A 45 0.70 -4.18 4.47
CA ASN A 45 2.06 -3.79 4.13
C ASN A 45 2.29 -3.64 2.62
N PHE A 46 1.33 -2.99 1.95
CA PHE A 46 1.50 -2.61 0.54
C PHE A 46 2.69 -1.65 0.36
N GLY A 47 3.01 -0.85 1.38
CA GLY A 47 4.14 0.07 1.37
C GLY A 47 5.47 -0.67 1.27
N ILE A 48 5.80 -1.54 2.23
CA ILE A 48 7.12 -2.19 2.25
C ILE A 48 7.22 -3.19 1.09
N MET A 49 6.17 -3.98 0.81
CA MET A 49 6.20 -4.87 -0.36
C MET A 49 6.33 -4.10 -1.69
N GLY A 50 5.64 -2.96 -1.83
CA GLY A 50 5.74 -2.09 -3.00
C GLY A 50 7.12 -1.48 -3.18
N TYR A 51 7.72 -0.97 -2.10
CA TYR A 51 9.10 -0.45 -2.14
C TYR A 51 10.14 -1.55 -2.37
N THR A 52 9.94 -2.75 -1.82
CA THR A 52 10.79 -3.91 -2.12
C THR A 52 10.71 -4.30 -3.60
N ALA A 53 9.51 -4.32 -4.20
CA ALA A 53 9.33 -4.60 -5.62
C ALA A 53 10.01 -3.53 -6.50
N LEU A 54 9.84 -2.24 -6.17
CA LEU A 54 10.52 -1.13 -6.85
C LEU A 54 12.05 -1.23 -6.73
N GLY A 55 12.55 -1.59 -5.55
CA GLY A 55 13.98 -1.81 -5.32
C GLY A 55 14.54 -2.98 -6.15
N GLY A 56 13.79 -4.08 -6.24
CA GLY A 56 14.14 -5.22 -7.09
C GLY A 56 14.19 -4.84 -8.57
N LEU A 57 13.21 -4.08 -9.06
CA LEU A 57 13.19 -3.57 -10.43
C LEU A 57 14.39 -2.66 -10.72
N ALA A 58 14.74 -1.76 -9.80
CA ALA A 58 15.89 -0.87 -9.96
C ALA A 58 17.21 -1.64 -10.05
N ALA A 59 17.40 -2.68 -9.24
CA ALA A 59 18.60 -3.52 -9.28
C ALA A 59 18.73 -4.25 -10.63
N VAL A 60 17.62 -4.74 -11.18
CA VAL A 60 17.60 -5.35 -12.51
C VAL A 60 17.96 -4.29 -13.56
N LEU A 61 17.30 -3.14 -13.58
CA LEU A 61 17.53 -2.09 -14.59
C LEU A 61 18.96 -1.54 -14.60
N VAL A 62 19.63 -1.48 -13.44
CA VAL A 62 21.02 -0.97 -13.35
C VAL A 62 22.05 -2.04 -13.74
N SER A 63 21.73 -3.32 -13.59
CA SER A 63 22.67 -4.41 -13.87
C SER A 63 22.72 -4.85 -15.34
N VAL A 64 21.69 -4.54 -16.14
CA VAL A 64 21.72 -4.78 -17.60
C VAL A 64 22.45 -3.67 -18.35
N PRO A 65 23.26 -4.00 -19.38
CA PRO A 65 23.89 -3.01 -20.23
C PRO A 65 22.83 -2.17 -21.00
N PRO A 66 23.06 -0.87 -21.19
CA PRO A 66 22.09 0.01 -21.81
C PRO A 66 21.87 -0.35 -23.29
N VAL A 67 20.62 -0.64 -23.66
CA VAL A 67 20.22 -0.91 -25.04
C VAL A 67 20.08 0.42 -25.80
N LYS A 68 21.01 0.69 -26.73
CA LYS A 68 21.09 1.95 -27.48
C LYS A 68 19.83 2.22 -28.31
N GLU A 69 19.22 1.18 -28.86
CA GLU A 69 18.00 1.27 -29.69
C GLU A 69 16.79 1.76 -28.87
N ALA A 70 16.65 1.29 -27.63
CA ALA A 70 15.60 1.77 -26.72
C ALA A 70 15.81 3.24 -26.32
N TRP A 71 17.06 3.67 -26.18
CA TRP A 71 17.39 5.07 -25.88
C TRP A 71 17.11 6.01 -27.05
N GLN A 72 17.33 5.57 -28.29
CA GLN A 72 17.05 6.36 -29.48
C GLN A 72 15.55 6.55 -29.73
N VAL A 73 14.73 5.53 -29.47
CA VAL A 73 13.27 5.60 -29.72
C VAL A 73 12.52 6.26 -28.56
N GLY A 74 12.95 6.06 -27.31
CA GLY A 74 12.19 6.48 -26.13
C GLY A 74 12.90 7.41 -25.15
N GLY A 75 14.22 7.62 -25.27
CA GLY A 75 15.02 8.32 -24.25
C GLY A 75 14.61 9.79 -24.05
N LEU A 76 14.41 10.53 -25.15
CA LEU A 76 14.00 11.94 -25.09
C LEU A 76 12.57 12.10 -24.56
N ASN A 77 11.66 11.21 -24.99
CA ASN A 77 10.28 11.17 -24.50
C ASN A 77 10.21 10.84 -22.99
N MET A 78 11.08 9.96 -22.49
CA MET A 78 11.18 9.66 -21.05
C MET A 78 11.54 10.90 -20.22
N ILE A 79 12.53 11.68 -20.67
CA ILE A 79 12.92 12.92 -19.99
C ILE A 79 11.77 13.92 -20.00
N LEU A 80 11.06 14.03 -21.13
CA LEU A 80 9.91 14.90 -21.29
C LEU A 80 8.75 14.49 -20.36
N CYS A 81 8.50 13.18 -20.17
CA CYS A 81 7.55 12.68 -19.19
C CYS A 81 7.87 13.11 -17.76
N VAL A 82 9.15 13.12 -17.36
CA VAL A 82 9.56 13.60 -16.02
C VAL A 82 9.18 15.06 -15.81
N PHE A 83 9.38 15.90 -16.83
CA PHE A 83 8.96 17.31 -16.78
C PHE A 83 7.44 17.46 -16.71
N VAL A 84 6.68 16.65 -17.43
CA VAL A 84 5.20 16.66 -17.37
C VAL A 84 4.72 16.27 -15.97
N ILE A 85 5.33 15.26 -15.35
CA ILE A 85 5.01 14.87 -13.96
C ILE A 85 5.29 16.02 -12.99
N ALA A 86 6.46 16.67 -13.11
CA ALA A 86 6.80 17.83 -12.28
C ALA A 86 5.80 18.98 -12.47
N ALA A 87 5.35 19.23 -13.70
CA ALA A 87 4.34 20.26 -14.02
C ALA A 87 2.96 19.95 -13.42
N ILE A 88 2.54 18.67 -13.40
CA ILE A 88 1.29 18.24 -12.74
C ILE A 88 1.37 18.54 -11.24
N VAL A 89 2.46 18.13 -10.58
CA VAL A 89 2.66 18.35 -9.13
C VAL A 89 2.65 19.85 -8.79
N PHE A 90 3.33 20.66 -9.59
CA PHE A 90 3.36 22.12 -9.39
C PHE A 90 1.97 22.74 -9.58
N SER A 91 1.25 22.33 -10.63
CA SER A 91 -0.13 22.78 -10.89
C SER A 91 -1.06 22.47 -9.72
N ILE A 92 -1.00 21.25 -9.17
CA ILE A 92 -1.79 20.86 -7.99
C ILE A 92 -1.42 21.71 -6.78
N ARG A 93 -0.12 21.96 -6.55
CA ARG A 93 0.35 22.80 -5.44
C ARG A 93 -0.16 24.24 -5.55
N VAL A 94 -0.19 24.81 -6.75
CA VAL A 94 -0.74 26.15 -7.00
C VAL A 94 -2.24 26.19 -6.71
N ILE A 95 -3.00 25.17 -7.14
CA ILE A 95 -4.44 25.07 -6.86
C ILE A 95 -4.70 24.97 -5.36
N LEU A 96 -3.93 24.14 -4.64
CA LEU A 96 -4.05 23.99 -3.20
C LEU A 96 -3.74 25.29 -2.45
N LYS A 97 -2.80 26.12 -2.96
CA LYS A 97 -2.42 27.40 -2.34
C LYS A 97 -3.40 28.54 -2.65
N LYS A 98 -3.99 28.56 -3.86
CA LYS A 98 -4.89 29.64 -4.31
C LYS A 98 -6.36 29.41 -3.98
N PHE A 99 -6.80 28.16 -3.79
CA PHE A 99 -8.22 27.83 -3.57
C PHE A 99 -8.48 27.27 -2.17
N GLU A 100 -9.49 27.82 -1.49
CA GLU A 100 -9.98 27.31 -0.21
C GLU A 100 -10.57 25.90 -0.34
N LYS A 101 -10.71 25.20 0.79
CA LYS A 101 -11.30 23.86 0.85
C LYS A 101 -12.76 23.90 0.38
N SER A 102 -12.99 23.52 -0.88
CA SER A 102 -14.32 23.44 -1.48
C SER A 102 -14.39 22.26 -2.45
N ASN A 103 -15.58 21.71 -2.70
CA ASN A 103 -15.81 20.64 -3.69
C ASN A 103 -15.32 21.05 -5.09
N LYS A 104 -15.42 22.33 -5.46
CA LYS A 104 -14.91 22.85 -6.75
C LYS A 104 -13.38 22.68 -6.90
N ARG A 105 -12.64 22.76 -5.80
CA ARG A 105 -11.19 22.54 -5.79
C ARG A 105 -10.84 21.08 -6.07
N ASN A 106 -11.60 20.14 -5.49
CA ASN A 106 -11.39 18.72 -5.74
C ASN A 106 -11.68 18.35 -7.21
N TYR A 107 -12.74 18.91 -7.82
CA TYR A 107 -12.99 18.74 -9.25
C TYR A 107 -11.85 19.33 -10.11
N GLY A 108 -11.29 20.48 -9.73
CA GLY A 108 -10.14 21.07 -10.42
C GLY A 108 -8.88 20.20 -10.34
N ILE A 109 -8.57 19.63 -9.17
CA ILE A 109 -7.45 18.70 -9.00
C ILE A 109 -7.67 17.44 -9.83
N ALA A 110 -8.88 16.87 -9.80
CA ALA A 110 -9.22 15.69 -10.59
C ALA A 110 -9.04 15.92 -12.10
N ALA A 111 -9.48 17.09 -12.60
CA ALA A 111 -9.31 17.46 -14.00
C ALA A 111 -7.84 17.58 -14.42
N VAL A 112 -6.99 18.17 -13.56
CA VAL A 112 -5.54 18.29 -13.81
C VAL A 112 -4.85 16.92 -13.82
N VAL A 113 -5.24 16.01 -12.92
CA VAL A 113 -4.70 14.64 -12.91
C VAL A 113 -5.14 13.88 -14.16
N ALA A 114 -6.42 13.97 -14.54
CA ALA A 114 -6.94 13.29 -15.72
C ALA A 114 -6.28 13.79 -17.01
N SER A 115 -6.15 15.11 -17.19
CA SER A 115 -5.49 15.69 -18.37
C SER A 115 -3.99 15.37 -18.38
N GLY A 116 -3.34 15.41 -17.22
CA GLY A 116 -1.94 15.02 -17.06
C GLY A 116 -1.67 13.55 -17.43
N LEU A 117 -2.56 12.64 -17.04
CA LEU A 117 -2.48 11.22 -17.42
C LEU A 117 -2.65 11.00 -18.92
N ILE A 118 -3.56 11.72 -19.56
CA ILE A 118 -3.75 11.64 -21.03
C ILE A 118 -2.50 12.15 -21.75
N LEU A 119 -1.94 13.29 -21.31
CA LEU A 119 -0.69 13.83 -21.86
C LEU A 119 0.48 12.87 -21.69
N LEU A 120 0.64 12.28 -20.50
CA LEU A 120 1.69 11.30 -20.26
C LEU A 120 1.57 10.10 -21.19
N ARG A 121 0.34 9.57 -21.38
CA ARG A 121 0.11 8.43 -22.26
C ARG A 121 0.46 8.72 -23.72
N LEU A 122 0.20 9.93 -24.20
CA LEU A 122 0.51 10.35 -25.57
C LEU A 122 2.02 10.54 -25.79
N ILE A 123 2.76 10.94 -24.75
CA ILE A 123 4.21 11.20 -24.84
C ILE A 123 5.02 9.93 -24.56
N SER A 124 4.54 9.04 -23.67
CA SER A 124 5.25 7.83 -23.26
C SER A 124 5.07 6.66 -24.24
N GLY A 125 4.03 6.69 -25.07
CA GLY A 125 3.80 5.67 -26.09
C GLY A 125 4.62 5.92 -27.35
N PRO A 126 5.02 4.87 -28.10
CA PRO A 126 5.24 5.01 -29.53
C PRO A 126 3.93 5.32 -30.27
#